data_AF-A0A1F7I8E5-F1
#
_entry.id   AF-A0A1F7I8E5-F1
#
_cell.length_a   1.000
_cell.length_b   1.000
_cell.length_c   1.000
_cell.angle_alpha   90.00
_cell.angle_beta   90.00
_cell.angle_gamma   90.00
#
_symmetry.space_group_name_H-M   'P 1'
#
loop_
_entity.id
_entity.type
_entity.pdbx_description
1 polymer ?
#
loop_
_entity_poly.entity_id
_entity_poly.type
_entity_poly.pdbx_seq_one_letter_code
_entity_poly.pdbx_strand_id
1 'polypeptide(L)' 'MKKKNIQDIKQGSAEELRKAVQKLRGDIAKAQLDAQVNPPKNTNAIGLMKREVAMLLTAIREKELIVKNLPKENHV' A
#
# COMPACT_ATOMS: atom_id res chain seq x y z
N MET A 1 3.35 2.16 -14.86
CA MET A 1 3.95 2.30 -13.50
C MET A 1 4.91 1.14 -13.29
N LYS A 2 6.18 1.41 -12.93
CA LYS A 2 7.13 0.36 -12.52
C LYS A 2 6.52 -0.42 -11.35
N LYS A 3 6.50 -1.75 -11.41
CA LYS A 3 6.14 -2.58 -10.24
C LYS A 3 7.11 -2.21 -9.12
N LYS A 4 6.62 -1.65 -8.02
CA LYS A 4 7.44 -1.58 -6.80
C LYS A 4 7.80 -3.02 -6.42
N ASN A 5 9.07 -3.27 -6.21
CA ASN A 5 9.51 -4.61 -5.89
C ASN A 5 9.02 -4.93 -4.47
N ILE A 6 8.63 -6.18 -4.21
CA ILE A 6 8.13 -6.58 -2.88
C ILE A 6 9.19 -6.34 -1.80
N GLN A 7 10.47 -6.42 -2.18
CA GLN A 7 11.60 -6.07 -1.31
C GLN A 7 11.58 -4.59 -0.87
N ASP A 8 11.34 -3.66 -1.80
CA ASP A 8 11.26 -2.22 -1.49
C ASP A 8 10.11 -1.94 -0.52
N ILE A 9 8.98 -2.63 -0.70
CA ILE A 9 7.81 -2.52 0.19
C ILE A 9 8.12 -3.07 1.58
N LYS A 10 8.89 -4.16 1.68
CA LYS A 10 9.25 -4.76 2.98
C LYS A 10 10.29 -3.96 3.75
N GLN A 11 11.16 -3.22 3.05
CA GLN A 11 12.19 -2.38 3.67
C GLN A 11 11.63 -1.09 4.30
N GLY A 12 10.52 -0.55 3.79
CA GLY A 12 9.89 0.64 4.35
C GLY A 12 9.40 0.46 5.79
N SER A 13 9.40 1.54 6.57
CA SER A 13 8.83 1.53 7.93
C SER A 13 7.31 1.42 7.88
N ALA A 14 6.68 0.92 8.95
CA ALA A 14 5.22 0.78 8.99
C ALA A 14 4.49 2.13 8.79
N GLU A 15 5.08 3.23 9.26
CA GLU A 15 4.56 4.58 9.06
C GLU A 15 4.68 5.06 7.61
N GLU A 16 5.82 4.80 6.96
CA GLU A 16 6.03 5.12 5.54
C GLU A 16 5.04 4.38 4.66
N LEU A 17 4.80 3.09 4.95
CA LEU A 17 3.81 2.30 4.24
C LEU A 17 2.39 2.87 4.42
N ARG A 18 2.04 3.35 5.62
CA ARG A 18 0.75 4.00 5.89
C ARG A 18 0.59 5.31 5.11
N LYS A 19 1.64 6.15 5.06
CA LYS A 19 1.65 7.38 4.24
C LYS A 19 1.50 7.06 2.75
N ALA A 20 2.20 6.03 2.27
CA ALA A 20 2.10 5.58 0.89
C ALA A 20 0.68 5.08 0.55
N VAL A 21 0.04 4.33 1.44
CA VAL A 21 -1.36 3.87 1.29
C VAL A 21 -2.32 5.06 1.18
N GLN A 22 -2.20 6.06 2.07
CA GLN A 22 -3.06 7.25 2.01
C GLN A 22 -2.92 8.00 0.69
N LYS A 23 -1.67 8.22 0.25
CA LYS A 23 -1.40 8.86 -1.03
C LYS A 23 -2.02 8.09 -2.20
N LEU A 24 -1.79 6.78 -2.28
CA LEU A 24 -2.34 5.93 -3.35
C LEU A 24 -3.87 5.91 -3.37
N ARG A 25 -4.53 5.93 -2.21
CA ARG A 25 -5.99 6.05 -2.14
C ARG A 25 -6.48 7.37 -2.72
N GLY A 26 -5.80 8.48 -2.41
CA GLY A 26 -6.08 9.78 -3.00
C GLY A 26 -5.88 9.80 -4.51
N ASP A 27 -4.78 9.18 -4.98
CA ASP A 27 -4.49 9.07 -6.41
C ASP A 27 -5.54 8.19 -7.14
N ILE A 28 -6.04 7.12 -6.51
CA ILE A 28 -7.15 6.29 -7.04
C ILE A 28 -8.43 7.12 -7.14
N ALA A 29 -8.78 7.88 -6.10
CA ALA A 29 -10.00 8.69 -6.09
C ALA A 29 -9.97 9.75 -7.21
N LYS A 30 -8.83 10.43 -7.39
CA LYS A 30 -8.61 11.36 -8.52
C LYS A 30 -8.75 10.66 -9.86
N ALA A 31 -8.08 9.52 -10.05
CA ALA A 31 -8.15 8.76 -11.29
C ALA A 31 -9.57 8.26 -11.60
N GLN A 32 -10.38 7.95 -10.58
CA GLN A 32 -11.78 7.57 -10.77
C GLN A 32 -12.64 8.75 -11.22
N LEU A 33 -12.45 9.94 -10.65
CA LEU A 33 -13.15 11.15 -11.08
C LEU A 33 -12.74 11.54 -12.50
N ASP A 34 -11.44 11.54 -12.79
CA ASP A 34 -10.90 11.85 -14.11
C ASP A 34 -11.43 10.86 -15.16
N ALA A 35 -11.54 9.57 -14.82
CA ALA A 35 -12.04 8.55 -15.75
C ALA A 35 -13.50 8.74 -16.17
N GLN A 36 -14.32 9.46 -15.39
CA GLN A 36 -15.70 9.76 -15.74
C GLN A 36 -15.80 10.85 -16.83
N VAL A 37 -14.85 11.78 -16.84
CA VAL A 37 -14.82 12.90 -17.79
C VAL A 37 -13.92 12.57 -18.99
N ASN A 38 -12.78 11.91 -18.72
CA ASN A 38 -11.74 11.56 -19.67
C ASN A 38 -11.44 10.05 -19.57
N PRO A 39 -12.07 9.21 -20.41
CA PRO A 39 -11.84 7.78 -20.40
C PRO A 39 -10.34 7.45 -20.50
N PRO A 40 -9.79 6.69 -19.54
CA PRO A 40 -8.35 6.47 -19.48
C PRO A 40 -7.89 5.57 -20.61
N LYS A 41 -6.84 5.99 -21.33
CA LYS A 41 -6.17 5.16 -22.36
C LYS A 41 -5.72 3.80 -21.82
N ASN A 42 -5.40 3.72 -20.54
CA ASN A 42 -5.09 2.49 -19.83
C ASN A 42 -6.16 2.18 -18.78
N THR A 43 -7.15 1.37 -19.15
CA THR A 43 -8.24 0.93 -18.28
C THR A 43 -7.77 0.12 -17.07
N ASN A 44 -6.58 -0.49 -17.15
CA ASN A 44 -6.00 -1.29 -16.07
C ASN A 44 -5.29 -0.44 -15.00
N ALA A 45 -5.10 0.86 -15.22
CA ALA A 45 -4.32 1.71 -14.31
C ALA A 45 -4.89 1.71 -12.88
N ILE A 46 -6.21 1.89 -12.73
CA ILE A 46 -6.89 1.88 -11.43
C ILE A 46 -6.76 0.50 -10.76
N GLY A 47 -6.89 -0.58 -11.54
CA GLY A 47 -6.73 -1.95 -11.05
C GLY A 47 -5.32 -2.21 -10.51
N LEU A 48 -4.29 -1.73 -11.21
CA LEU A 48 -2.90 -1.83 -10.76
C LEU A 48 -2.66 -1.05 -9.47
N MET A 49 -3.19 0.16 -9.35
CA MET A 49 -3.07 0.98 -8.13
C MET A 49 -3.78 0.32 -6.94
N LYS A 50 -4.97 -0.27 -7.14
CA LYS A 50 -5.66 -1.05 -6.09
C LYS A 50 -4.83 -2.25 -5.63
N ARG A 51 -4.16 -2.94 -6.56
CA ARG A 51 -3.27 -4.06 -6.25
C ARG A 51 -2.06 -3.61 -5.44
N GLU A 52 -1.50 -2.45 -5.75
CA GLU A 52 -0.41 -1.85 -4.97
C GLU A 52 -0.86 -1.51 -3.54
N VAL A 53 -2.05 -0.92 -3.37
CA VAL A 53 -2.63 -0.68 -2.03
C VAL A 53 -2.76 -1.99 -1.24
N ALA A 54 -3.25 -3.06 -1.88
CA ALA A 54 -3.38 -4.36 -1.23
C ALA A 54 -2.01 -4.90 -0.76
N MET A 55 -0.97 -4.82 -1.59
CA MET A 55 0.38 -5.26 -1.20
C MET A 55 0.95 -4.46 -0.03
N LEU A 56 0.77 -3.14 -0.02
CA LEU A 56 1.21 -2.28 1.09
C LEU A 56 0.50 -2.62 2.40
N LEU A 57 -0.83 -2.85 2.35
CA LEU A 57 -1.62 -3.24 3.52
C LEU A 57 -1.20 -4.61 4.07
N THR A 58 -0.92 -5.58 3.19
CA THR A 58 -0.39 -6.89 3.60
C THR A 58 0.96 -6.74 4.30
N ALA A 59 1.89 -5.94 3.75
CA ALA A 59 3.19 -5.71 4.37
C ALA A 59 3.10 -5.02 5.74
N ILE A 60 2.17 -4.06 5.91
CA ILE A 60 1.87 -3.44 7.20
C ILE A 60 1.39 -4.51 8.17
N ARG A 61 0.44 -5.36 7.75
CA ARG A 61 -0.13 -6.40 8.60
C ARG A 61 0.89 -7.46 9.00
N GLU A 62 1.75 -7.89 8.08
CA GLU A 62 2.87 -8.78 8.38
C GLU A 62 3.76 -8.21 9.49
N LYS A 63 4.15 -6.93 9.38
CA LYS A 63 4.96 -6.25 10.41
C LYS A 63 4.24 -6.18 11.76
N GLU A 64 2.96 -5.84 11.78
CA GLU A 64 2.17 -5.79 13.02
C GLU A 64 2.07 -7.16 13.71
N LEU A 65 1.89 -8.23 12.92
CA LEU A 65 1.79 -9.59 13.46
C LEU A 65 3.13 -10.08 14.03
N ILE A 66 4.25 -9.74 13.38
CA ILE A 66 5.60 -10.03 13.90
C ILE A 66 5.79 -9.31 15.24
N VAL A 67 5.49 -8.01 15.32
CA VAL A 67 5.62 -7.22 16.57
C VAL A 67 4.74 -7.79 17.67
N LYS A 68 3.51 -8.19 17.36
CA LYS A 68 2.57 -8.75 18.34
C LYS A 68 3.02 -10.10 18.91
N ASN A 69 3.74 -10.89 18.12
CA ASN A 69 4.19 -12.24 18.48
C ASN A 69 5.58 -12.27 19.13
N LEU A 70 6.23 -11.11 19.33
CA LEU A 70 7.44 -11.04 20.14
C LEU A 70 7.08 -11.34 21.60
N PRO A 71 7.84 -12.19 22.31
CA PRO A 71 7.62 -12.39 23.73
C PRO A 71 7.80 -11.04 24.42
N LYS A 72 6.78 -10.62 25.17
CA LYS A 72 6.95 -9.51 26.11
C LYS A 72 7.90 -10.03 27.17
N GLU A 73 9.17 -9.63 27.11
CA GLU A 73 10.12 -9.96 28.16
C GLU A 73 9.48 -9.62 29.51
N ASN A 74 9.41 -10.62 30.37
CA ASN A 74 8.96 -10.46 31.74
C ASN A 74 9.81 -9.37 32.38
N HIS A 75 9.25 -8.18 32.57
CA HIS A 75 9.84 -7.21 33.45
C HIS A 75 9.68 -7.72 34.87
N VAL A 76 10.81 -8.19 35.39
CA VAL A 76 11.25 -8.40 36.78
C VAL A 76 10.26 -7.97 37.84
#